data_AF-X1BVU4-F1
#
_entry.id   AF-X1BVU4-F1
#
_cell.length_a   1.000
_cell.length_b   1.000
_cell.length_c   1.000
_cell.angle_alpha   90.00
_cell.angle_beta   90.00
_cell.angle_gamma   90.00
#
_symmetry.space_group_name_H-M   'P 1'
#
loop_
_entity.id
_entity.type
_entity.pdbx_description
1 polymer ?
#
loop_
_entity_poly.entity_id
_entity_poly.type
_entity_poly.pdbx_seq_one_letter_code
_entity_poly.pdbx_strand_id
1 'polypeptide(L)'
;MIGMADMLPLKLKKQKINLFATIITIVGILILISISCKSPTTPEATEASITITNHCGIAVDLLMDGVWQLTIEHLQSSTLSLPTLGVHEFEARKQGTGTVVSSSSADINEYKNFVWTVLTSADISIINNYGETIDIYGDGDLQGSINDQETGTLSRTPYGEHLLEATKSG
;
A
#
# COMPACT_ATOMS: atom_id res chain seq x y z
N MET A 1 8.94 -0.27 -95.26
CA MET A 1 9.90 -1.35 -95.01
C MET A 1 10.20 -1.41 -93.52
N ILE A 2 9.76 -2.51 -92.90
CA ILE A 2 10.29 -3.22 -91.72
C ILE A 2 10.66 -2.37 -90.49
N GLY A 3 9.75 -2.33 -89.51
CA GLY A 3 10.05 -1.97 -88.13
C GLY A 3 10.54 -3.20 -87.36
N MET A 4 11.77 -3.13 -86.83
CA MET A 4 12.30 -4.02 -85.81
C MET A 4 12.45 -3.24 -84.51
N ALA A 5 11.60 -3.52 -83.53
CA ALA A 5 11.75 -3.28 -82.09
C ALA A 5 10.48 -3.90 -81.47
N ASP A 6 10.46 -4.70 -80.42
CA ASP A 6 11.44 -5.02 -79.39
C ASP A 6 10.94 -6.35 -78.80
N MET A 7 11.67 -7.46 -79.03
CA MET A 7 11.41 -8.71 -78.31
C MET A 7 12.31 -8.74 -77.06
N LEU A 8 11.85 -8.11 -75.99
CA LEU A 8 12.42 -8.33 -74.66
C LEU A 8 12.00 -9.71 -74.13
N PRO A 9 12.94 -10.56 -73.66
CA PRO A 9 12.64 -11.93 -73.26
C PRO A 9 11.77 -11.99 -71.99
N LEU A 10 10.69 -12.77 -72.08
CA LEU A 10 9.63 -12.94 -71.06
C LEU A 10 10.12 -13.33 -69.64
N LYS A 11 11.36 -13.79 -69.47
CA LYS A 11 11.88 -14.24 -68.17
C LYS A 11 12.09 -13.10 -67.15
N LEU A 12 12.32 -11.86 -67.59
CA LEU A 12 12.52 -10.71 -66.70
C LEU A 12 11.21 -10.13 -66.12
N LYS A 13 10.05 -10.40 -66.74
CA LYS A 13 8.75 -9.88 -66.27
C LYS A 13 8.22 -10.64 -65.05
N LYS A 14 8.38 -11.97 -65.00
CA LYS A 14 7.90 -12.80 -63.87
C LYS A 14 8.64 -12.53 -62.55
N GLN A 15 9.93 -12.22 -62.62
CA GLN A 15 10.76 -11.98 -61.43
C GLN A 15 10.42 -10.64 -60.74
N LYS A 16 10.03 -9.61 -61.51
CA LYS A 16 9.61 -8.31 -60.97
C LYS A 16 8.22 -8.37 -60.30
N ILE A 17 7.30 -9.21 -60.80
CA ILE A 17 5.94 -9.32 -60.26
C ILE A 17 5.95 -10.00 -58.88
N ASN A 18 6.79 -11.03 -58.69
CA ASN A 18 6.90 -11.70 -57.39
C ASN A 18 7.57 -10.82 -56.32
N LEU A 19 8.50 -9.94 -56.69
CA LEU A 19 9.15 -9.02 -55.75
C LEU A 19 8.20 -7.93 -55.24
N PHE A 20 7.31 -7.41 -56.11
CA PHE A 20 6.32 -6.40 -55.73
C PHE A 20 5.22 -6.97 -54.82
N ALA A 21 4.78 -8.21 -55.04
CA ALA A 21 3.79 -8.86 -54.20
C ALA A 21 4.29 -9.07 -52.76
N THR A 22 5.56 -9.41 -52.56
CA THR A 22 6.15 -9.62 -51.22
C THR A 22 6.33 -8.32 -50.44
N ILE A 23 6.69 -7.22 -51.11
CA ILE A 23 6.86 -5.91 -50.47
C ILE A 23 5.52 -5.36 -49.96
N ILE A 24 4.43 -5.53 -50.72
CA ILE A 24 3.09 -5.08 -50.31
C ILE A 24 2.61 -5.82 -49.06
N THR A 25 2.88 -7.12 -48.93
CA THR A 25 2.50 -7.91 -47.75
C THR A 25 3.28 -7.50 -46.50
N ILE A 26 4.58 -7.18 -46.63
CA ILE A 26 5.41 -6.74 -45.50
C ILE A 26 5.01 -5.33 -45.03
N VAL A 27 4.72 -4.41 -45.96
CA VAL A 27 4.26 -3.05 -45.64
C VAL A 27 2.84 -3.07 -45.02
N GLY A 28 1.96 -3.96 -45.47
CA GLY A 28 0.63 -4.15 -44.87
C GLY A 28 0.68 -4.64 -43.41
N ILE A 29 1.60 -5.55 -43.09
CA ILE A 29 1.81 -6.04 -41.71
C ILE A 29 2.38 -4.92 -40.83
N LEU A 30 3.27 -4.08 -41.35
CA LEU A 30 3.85 -2.95 -40.61
C LEU A 30 2.82 -1.84 -40.28
N ILE A 31 1.81 -1.63 -41.13
CA ILE A 31 0.74 -0.65 -40.90
C ILE A 31 -0.27 -1.16 -39.85
N LEU A 32 -0.47 -2.48 -39.72
CA LEU A 32 -1.35 -3.04 -38.68
C LEU A 32 -0.75 -2.95 -37.27
N ILE A 33 0.58 -2.95 -37.16
CA ILE A 33 1.29 -2.83 -35.87
C ILE A 33 1.24 -1.38 -35.34
N SER A 34 1.12 -0.37 -36.21
CA SER A 34 1.07 1.04 -35.79
C SER A 34 -0.30 1.51 -35.29
N ILE A 35 -1.38 0.75 -35.52
CA ILE A 35 -2.74 1.11 -35.07
C ILE A 35 -3.09 0.40 -33.73
N SER A 36 -2.35 -0.63 -33.33
CA SER A 36 -2.59 -1.40 -32.09
C SER A 36 -1.78 -0.94 -30.87
N CYS A 37 -1.08 0.20 -30.95
CA CYS A 37 -0.43 0.84 -29.80
C CYS A 37 -1.09 2.17 -29.43
N LYS A 38 -2.43 2.21 -29.37
CA LYS A 38 -3.06 3.06 -28.36
C LYS A 38 -3.02 2.24 -27.08
N SER A 39 -2.05 2.52 -26.22
CA SER A 39 -2.07 2.07 -24.84
C SER A 39 -3.49 2.26 -24.32
N PRO A 40 -4.11 1.25 -23.68
CA PRO A 40 -5.38 1.49 -23.00
C PRO A 40 -5.11 2.64 -22.05
N THR A 41 -5.71 3.80 -22.31
CA THR A 41 -5.81 4.87 -21.33
C THR A 41 -6.47 4.22 -20.14
N THR A 42 -5.67 3.92 -19.12
CA THR A 42 -6.16 3.48 -17.82
C THR A 42 -7.30 4.43 -17.47
N PRO A 43 -8.51 3.95 -17.18
CA PRO A 43 -9.60 4.84 -16.83
C PRO A 43 -9.08 5.79 -15.74
N GLU A 44 -9.15 7.10 -16.00
CA GLU A 44 -8.78 8.09 -14.99
C GLU A 44 -9.62 7.79 -13.76
N ALA A 45 -8.95 7.52 -12.64
CA ALA A 45 -9.64 7.31 -11.39
C ALA A 45 -10.47 8.57 -11.11
N THR A 46 -11.78 8.40 -10.99
CA THR A 46 -12.70 9.50 -10.71
C THR A 46 -12.77 9.81 -9.22
N GLU A 47 -12.17 8.97 -8.37
CA GLU A 47 -12.16 9.07 -6.92
C GLU A 47 -10.80 8.64 -6.36
N ALA A 48 -10.36 9.31 -5.30
CA ALA A 48 -9.25 8.83 -4.48
C ALA A 48 -9.78 7.79 -3.49
N SER A 49 -8.91 6.92 -2.98
CA SER A 49 -9.30 6.01 -1.91
C SER A 49 -8.20 5.89 -0.87
N ILE A 50 -8.57 5.58 0.37
CA ILE A 50 -7.61 5.32 1.43
C ILE A 50 -7.92 3.95 2.03
N THR A 51 -6.93 3.08 2.05
CA THR A 51 -6.98 1.81 2.77
C THR A 51 -6.42 2.02 4.16
N ILE A 52 -7.25 1.84 5.18
CA ILE A 52 -6.86 1.91 6.57
C ILE A 52 -6.74 0.49 7.14
N THR A 53 -5.64 0.21 7.83
CA THR A 53 -5.40 -1.05 8.53
C THR A 53 -5.23 -0.80 10.02
N ASN A 54 -5.97 -1.54 10.86
CA ASN A 54 -5.94 -1.36 12.31
C ASN A 54 -5.02 -2.37 13.02
N HIS A 55 -3.87 -1.90 13.50
CA HIS A 55 -2.91 -2.65 14.32
C HIS A 55 -2.89 -2.16 15.78
N CYS A 56 -3.89 -1.41 16.22
CA CYS A 56 -3.99 -0.77 17.53
C CYS A 56 -4.28 -1.74 18.71
N GLY A 57 -4.42 -3.04 18.45
CA GLY A 57 -4.82 -4.05 19.44
C GLY A 57 -6.26 -3.96 19.98
N ILE A 58 -7.01 -2.94 19.58
CA ILE A 58 -8.40 -2.70 19.97
C ILE A 58 -9.21 -2.24 18.76
N ALA A 59 -10.54 -2.36 18.83
CA ALA A 59 -11.43 -1.76 17.84
C ALA A 59 -11.32 -0.22 17.86
N VAL A 60 -11.29 0.39 16.68
CA VAL A 60 -11.19 1.84 16.52
C VAL A 60 -12.31 2.39 15.65
N ASP A 61 -12.90 3.51 16.07
CA ASP A 61 -13.77 4.33 15.25
C ASP A 61 -12.92 5.25 14.38
N LEU A 62 -13.10 5.18 13.07
CA LEU A 62 -12.47 6.09 12.13
C LEU A 62 -13.36 7.29 11.84
N LEU A 63 -12.77 8.46 11.97
CA LEU A 63 -13.36 9.73 11.60
C LEU A 63 -12.52 10.35 10.48
N MET A 64 -13.21 11.02 9.56
CA MET A 64 -12.63 11.86 8.53
C MET A 64 -13.25 13.25 8.69
N ASP A 65 -12.40 14.27 8.87
CA ASP A 65 -12.79 15.67 9.10
C ASP A 65 -13.79 15.81 10.27
N GLY A 66 -13.55 15.05 11.34
CA GLY A 66 -14.41 15.01 12.53
C GLY A 66 -15.73 14.25 12.34
N VAL A 67 -16.00 13.68 11.17
CA VAL A 67 -17.21 12.90 10.88
C VAL A 67 -16.90 11.41 10.91
N TRP A 68 -17.63 10.65 11.71
CA TRP A 68 -17.53 9.20 11.78
C TRP A 68 -17.81 8.54 10.43
N GLN A 69 -16.98 7.56 10.07
CA GLN A 69 -17.06 6.82 8.81
C GLN A 69 -17.39 5.34 9.05
N LEU A 70 -16.57 4.66 9.85
CA LEU A 70 -16.76 3.25 10.21
C LEU A 70 -15.98 2.88 11.48
N THR A 71 -16.22 1.67 11.98
CA THR A 71 -15.38 1.02 12.99
C THR A 71 -14.53 -0.07 12.33
N ILE A 72 -13.24 -0.14 12.66
CA ILE A 72 -12.33 -1.20 12.21
C ILE A 72 -11.87 -2.03 13.41
N GLU A 73 -12.15 -3.32 13.38
CA GLU A 73 -11.68 -4.27 14.42
C GLU A 73 -10.16 -4.49 14.35
N HIS A 74 -9.57 -5.03 15.41
CA HIS A 74 -8.14 -5.34 15.44
C HIS A 74 -7.76 -6.31 14.31
N LEU A 75 -6.66 -6.01 13.62
CA LEU A 75 -6.11 -6.74 12.46
C LEU A 75 -7.01 -6.74 11.23
N GLN A 76 -8.02 -5.87 11.17
CA GLN A 76 -8.82 -5.67 9.98
C GLN A 76 -8.36 -4.45 9.18
N SER A 77 -8.73 -4.47 7.90
CA SER A 77 -8.52 -3.37 6.97
C SER A 77 -9.83 -3.00 6.30
N SER A 78 -10.00 -1.73 5.98
CA SER A 78 -11.12 -1.22 5.20
C SER A 78 -10.65 -0.12 4.25
N THR A 79 -11.36 0.05 3.14
CA THR A 79 -11.09 1.10 2.16
C THR A 79 -12.22 2.11 2.16
N LEU A 80 -11.87 3.39 2.27
CA LEU A 80 -12.77 4.52 2.16
C LEU A 80 -12.56 5.23 0.82
N SER A 81 -13.65 5.52 0.11
CA SER A 81 -13.63 6.47 -1.00
C SER A 81 -13.48 7.89 -0.46
N LEU A 82 -12.65 8.68 -1.11
CA LEU A 82 -12.39 10.08 -0.79
C LEU A 82 -13.10 10.93 -1.87
N PRO A 83 -14.26 11.51 -1.55
CA PRO A 83 -15.12 12.14 -2.55
C PRO A 83 -14.60 13.49 -3.05
N THR A 84 -13.64 14.09 -2.34
CA THR A 84 -13.13 15.43 -2.64
C THR A 84 -11.61 15.47 -2.61
N LEU A 85 -11.03 16.31 -3.47
CA LEU A 85 -9.63 16.70 -3.36
C LEU A 85 -9.48 17.75 -2.26
N GLY A 86 -8.31 17.78 -1.62
CA GLY A 86 -7.99 18.70 -0.54
C GLY A 86 -7.30 18.02 0.64
N VAL A 87 -7.13 18.79 1.72
CA VAL A 87 -6.57 18.29 2.97
C VAL A 87 -7.68 17.65 3.78
N HIS A 88 -7.48 16.37 4.13
CA HIS A 88 -8.37 15.62 4.98
C HIS A 88 -7.66 15.19 6.26
N GLU A 89 -8.34 15.37 7.39
CA GLU A 89 -7.88 14.91 8.70
C GLU A 89 -8.52 13.55 9.02
N PHE A 90 -7.70 12.58 9.36
CA PHE A 90 -8.12 11.25 9.77
C PHE A 90 -7.83 11.06 11.25
N GLU A 91 -8.83 10.61 12.00
CA GLU A 91 -8.67 10.24 13.40
C GLU A 91 -9.13 8.81 13.62
N ALA A 92 -8.32 8.02 14.31
CA ALA A 92 -8.72 6.75 14.89
C ALA A 92 -8.97 6.99 16.38
N ARG A 93 -10.18 6.71 16.83
CA ARG A 93 -10.57 6.82 18.23
C ARG A 93 -10.85 5.44 18.80
N LYS A 94 -10.54 5.23 20.08
CA LYS A 94 -10.98 4.03 20.79
C LYS A 94 -12.50 3.94 20.72
N GLN A 95 -12.99 2.78 20.29
CA GLN A 95 -14.41 2.57 20.03
C GLN A 95 -15.26 2.96 21.26
N GLY A 96 -16.24 3.84 21.04
CA GLY A 96 -17.21 4.24 22.06
C GLY A 96 -16.69 5.14 23.18
N THR A 97 -15.40 5.53 23.21
CA THR A 97 -14.86 6.40 24.28
C THR A 97 -14.49 7.81 23.82
N GLY A 98 -14.45 8.05 22.51
CA GLY A 98 -14.05 9.34 21.93
C GLY A 98 -12.56 9.67 22.09
N THR A 99 -11.76 8.78 22.67
CA THR A 99 -10.32 8.97 22.90
C THR A 99 -9.55 8.75 21.61
N VAL A 100 -8.84 9.76 21.12
CA VAL A 100 -7.97 9.62 19.93
C VAL A 100 -6.77 8.74 20.27
N VAL A 101 -6.56 7.68 19.49
CA VAL A 101 -5.42 6.75 19.61
C VAL A 101 -4.39 6.95 18.51
N SER A 102 -4.79 7.49 17.36
CA SER A 102 -3.92 7.88 16.26
C SER A 102 -4.60 8.94 15.40
N SER A 103 -3.82 9.81 14.79
CA SER A 103 -4.29 10.82 13.85
C SER A 103 -3.33 10.97 12.69
N SER A 104 -3.85 11.31 11.52
CA SER A 104 -3.07 11.58 10.33
C SER A 104 -3.74 12.68 9.51
N SER A 105 -2.98 13.33 8.64
CA SER A 105 -3.54 14.23 7.63
C SER A 105 -2.98 13.83 6.27
N ALA A 106 -3.81 13.93 5.23
CA ALA A 106 -3.39 13.71 3.86
C ALA A 106 -3.83 14.86 2.98
N ASP A 107 -2.92 15.38 2.17
CA ASP A 107 -3.21 16.35 1.13
C ASP A 107 -3.46 15.61 -0.20
N ILE A 108 -4.74 15.49 -0.55
CA ILE A 108 -5.22 14.73 -1.69
C ILE A 108 -5.34 15.67 -2.88
N ASN A 109 -4.26 15.80 -3.65
CA ASN A 109 -4.19 16.65 -4.83
C ASN A 109 -4.53 15.94 -6.14
N GLU A 110 -4.72 14.62 -6.08
CA GLU A 110 -5.01 13.76 -7.23
C GLU A 110 -5.74 12.49 -6.79
N TYR A 111 -6.53 11.90 -7.70
CA TYR A 111 -7.30 10.69 -7.45
C TYR A 111 -6.38 9.45 -7.43
N LYS A 112 -5.71 9.24 -6.31
CA LYS A 112 -4.82 8.10 -6.04
C LYS A 112 -5.24 7.34 -4.78
N ASN A 113 -4.63 6.17 -4.63
CA ASN A 113 -4.84 5.31 -3.47
C ASN A 113 -3.79 5.61 -2.40
N PHE A 114 -4.25 5.80 -1.17
CA PHE A 114 -3.46 6.05 0.01
C PHE A 114 -3.55 4.85 0.95
N VAL A 115 -2.55 4.71 1.82
CA VAL A 115 -2.55 3.69 2.86
C VAL A 115 -2.22 4.35 4.19
N TRP A 116 -3.01 4.04 5.20
CA TRP A 116 -2.74 4.45 6.57
C TRP A 116 -2.83 3.24 7.52
N THR A 117 -1.79 3.02 8.30
CA THR A 117 -1.79 2.00 9.34
C THR A 117 -1.97 2.66 10.69
N VAL A 118 -3.07 2.34 11.37
CA VAL A 118 -3.33 2.79 12.74
C VAL A 118 -2.49 1.92 13.68
N LEU A 119 -1.47 2.54 14.26
CA LEU A 119 -0.59 1.94 15.26
C LEU A 119 -0.67 2.79 16.52
N THR A 120 -0.57 2.14 17.67
CA THR A 120 -0.39 2.81 18.95
C THR A 120 0.41 1.90 19.87
N SER A 121 0.91 2.46 20.96
CA SER A 121 1.72 1.75 21.94
C SER A 121 1.30 2.15 23.35
N ALA A 122 1.36 1.21 24.28
CA ALA A 122 1.14 1.43 25.70
C ALA A 122 2.47 1.50 26.44
N ASP A 123 2.44 2.13 27.62
CA ASP A 123 3.52 2.00 28.60
C ASP A 123 3.06 1.02 29.69
N ILE A 124 3.93 0.07 30.05
CA ILE A 124 3.66 -0.91 31.10
C ILE A 124 4.52 -0.57 32.32
N SER A 125 3.89 -0.22 33.43
CA SER A 125 4.57 -0.01 34.71
C SER A 125 4.64 -1.30 35.51
N ILE A 126 5.82 -1.63 36.00
CA ILE A 126 6.11 -2.86 36.76
C ILE A 126 6.69 -2.44 38.10
N ILE A 127 6.08 -2.88 39.20
CA ILE A 127 6.54 -2.61 40.56
C ILE A 127 7.17 -3.89 41.11
N ASN A 128 8.43 -3.81 41.53
CA ASN A 128 9.10 -4.95 42.15
C ASN A 128 8.85 -4.96 43.66
N ASN A 129 8.13 -5.97 44.15
CA ASN A 129 7.89 -6.23 45.57
C ASN A 129 8.45 -7.58 46.02
N TYR A 130 9.43 -8.13 45.31
CA TYR A 130 9.96 -9.47 45.53
C TYR A 130 10.98 -9.55 46.69
N GLY A 131 11.61 -8.43 47.07
CA GLY A 131 12.65 -8.39 48.10
C GLY A 131 14.09 -8.48 47.57
N GLU A 132 14.27 -8.65 46.26
CA GLU A 132 15.57 -8.67 45.57
C GLU A 132 15.42 -8.02 44.18
N THR A 133 16.54 -7.66 43.53
CA THR A 133 16.52 -7.20 42.13
C THR A 133 16.02 -8.31 41.20
N ILE A 134 15.14 -7.94 40.27
CA ILE A 134 14.59 -8.84 39.24
C ILE A 134 14.94 -8.34 37.85
N ASP A 135 15.15 -9.27 36.93
CA ASP A 135 15.27 -9.03 35.49
C ASP A 135 13.90 -9.24 34.83
N ILE A 136 13.49 -8.27 34.01
CA ILE A 136 12.24 -8.30 33.27
C ILE A 136 12.52 -8.66 31.82
N TYR A 137 11.82 -9.68 31.33
CA TYR A 137 11.83 -10.11 29.94
C TYR A 137 10.47 -9.85 29.31
N GLY A 138 10.49 -9.34 28.09
CA GLY A 138 9.32 -9.11 27.25
C GLY A 138 9.50 -9.84 25.93
N ASP A 139 8.60 -10.77 25.63
CA ASP A 139 8.64 -11.62 24.43
C ASP A 139 9.98 -12.34 24.22
N GLY A 140 10.62 -12.72 25.35
CA GLY A 140 11.90 -13.42 25.38
C GLY A 140 13.16 -12.53 25.46
N ASP A 141 13.02 -11.21 25.24
CA ASP A 141 14.13 -10.27 25.27
C ASP A 141 14.23 -9.55 26.63
N LEU A 142 15.47 -9.41 27.16
CA LEU A 142 15.73 -8.66 28.39
C LEU A 142 15.40 -7.18 28.18
N GLN A 143 14.45 -6.67 28.94
CA GLN A 143 14.02 -5.28 28.91
C GLN A 143 14.80 -4.42 29.93
N GLY A 144 15.20 -5.01 31.05
CA GLY A 144 15.99 -4.36 32.08
C GLY A 144 15.82 -5.01 33.45
N SER A 145 16.50 -4.46 34.45
CA SER A 145 16.42 -4.91 35.84
C SER A 145 15.73 -3.86 36.71
N ILE A 146 14.98 -4.30 37.73
CA ILE A 146 14.25 -3.44 38.66
C ILE A 146 14.65 -3.83 40.09
N ASN A 147 15.17 -2.88 40.88
CA ASN A 147 15.53 -3.16 42.28
C ASN A 147 14.28 -3.33 43.14
N ASP A 148 14.45 -3.92 44.33
CA ASP A 148 13.35 -4.07 45.27
C ASP A 148 12.72 -2.70 45.63
N GLN A 149 11.40 -2.66 45.69
CA GLN A 149 10.58 -1.47 45.94
C GLN A 149 10.70 -0.37 44.88
N GLU A 150 11.30 -0.64 43.72
CA GLU A 150 11.34 0.29 42.60
C GLU A 150 10.28 -0.02 41.53
N THR A 151 9.97 0.99 40.72
CA THR A 151 9.08 0.87 39.56
C THR A 151 9.88 1.00 38.27
N GLY A 152 9.81 -0.01 37.43
CA GLY A 152 10.28 0.05 36.04
C GLY A 152 9.12 0.41 35.10
N THR A 153 9.45 0.95 33.94
CA THR A 153 8.47 1.19 32.87
C THR A 153 9.00 0.62 31.57
N LEU A 154 8.23 -0.27 30.95
CA LEU A 154 8.42 -0.67 29.56
C LEU A 154 7.68 0.34 28.70
N SER A 155 8.43 1.20 28.01
CA SER A 155 7.83 2.25 27.18
C SER A 155 7.51 1.74 25.78
N ARG A 156 6.44 2.25 25.20
CA ARG A 156 6.05 1.98 23.81
C ARG A 156 5.87 0.50 23.48
N THR A 157 5.38 -0.29 24.43
CA THR A 157 4.96 -1.66 24.17
C THR A 157 3.82 -1.65 23.14
N PRO A 158 3.95 -2.36 22.01
CA PRO A 158 2.83 -2.51 21.08
C PRO A 158 1.60 -3.06 21.81
N TYR A 159 0.41 -2.79 21.29
CA TYR A 159 -0.76 -3.50 21.79
C TYR A 159 -0.85 -4.89 21.16
N GLY A 160 -1.28 -5.86 21.95
CA GLY A 160 -1.41 -7.25 21.56
C GLY A 160 -1.25 -8.18 22.76
N GLU A 161 -1.14 -9.48 22.47
CA GLU A 161 -0.69 -10.45 23.45
C GLU A 161 0.84 -10.38 23.56
N HIS A 162 1.34 -10.21 24.78
CA HIS A 162 2.75 -10.16 25.09
C HIS A 162 3.04 -11.08 26.27
N LEU A 163 4.17 -11.78 26.22
CA LEU A 163 4.66 -12.55 27.37
C LEU A 163 5.59 -11.66 28.18
N LEU A 164 5.24 -11.43 29.45
CA LEU A 164 6.12 -10.78 30.41
C LEU A 164 6.57 -11.81 31.45
N GLU A 165 7.88 -11.92 31.61
CA GLU A 165 8.52 -12.81 32.58
C GLU A 165 9.42 -11.99 33.51
N ALA A 166 9.44 -12.37 34.78
CA ALA A 166 10.34 -11.79 35.77
C ALA A 166 11.15 -12.90 36.41
N THR A 167 12.47 -12.76 36.40
CA THR A 167 13.38 -13.72 37.04
C THR A 167 14.24 -13.01 38.07
N LYS A 168 14.65 -13.74 39.12
CA LYS A 168 15.68 -13.24 40.02
C LYS A 168 16.93 -12.88 39.21
N SER A 169 17.46 -11.67 39.39
CA SER A 169 18.71 -11.27 38.73
C SER A 169 19.86 -12.14 39.23
N GLY A 170 20.70 -12.59 38.28
CA GLY A 170 21.85 -13.47 38.54
C GLY A 170 23.09 -12.75 39.04
#